data_AF-A0A8J7HKP0-F1
#
_entry.id   AF-A0A8J7HKP0-F1
#
_cell.length_a   1.000
_cell.length_b   1.000
_cell.length_c   1.000
_cell.angle_alpha   90.00
_cell.angle_beta   90.00
_cell.angle_gamma   90.00
#
_symmetry.space_group_name_H-M   'P 1'
#
loop_
_entity.id
_entity.type
_entity.pdbx_description
1 polymer ?
#
loop_
_entity_poly.entity_id
_entity_poly.type
_entity_poly.pdbx_seq_one_letter_code
_entity_poly.pdbx_strand_id
1 'polypeptide(L)'
;MYTSNQVVIYDGANYQGNNKELGEGEYNIYELGIGDNQLSSLTVPAGFKVIVYEYEDFRGRSKTFTSNVPDLNVIQVEGKSFDNNASSIKVEKIANIPGQIIITKAEPLELNAGRKITKIRVSNQGDRPIQVGSHFHFFEVNNGYQEKKGLEFDREQAYGKRLNIPAGTAIRFEPGDTKEVELIPFVGKREIYGFNGLVNKPLGN
;
A
#
# COMPACT_ATOMS: atom_id res chain seq x y z
N MET A 1 -17.64 3.22 12.53
CA MET A 1 -18.00 3.12 11.09
C MET A 1 -18.36 1.67 10.82
N TYR A 2 -19.59 1.42 10.33
CA TYR A 2 -20.15 0.09 10.15
C TYR A 2 -19.28 -0.71 9.17
N THR A 3 -18.59 -1.72 9.69
CA THR A 3 -18.09 -2.81 8.84
C THR A 3 -19.27 -3.76 8.74
N SER A 4 -20.17 -3.55 7.78
CA SER A 4 -21.20 -4.56 7.53
C SER A 4 -20.44 -5.86 7.21
N ASN A 5 -20.76 -6.92 7.92
CA ASN A 5 -20.12 -8.22 7.73
C ASN A 5 -20.77 -8.97 6.56
N GLN A 6 -21.32 -8.23 5.61
CA GLN A 6 -22.20 -8.66 4.55
C GLN A 6 -21.78 -8.01 3.24
N VAL A 7 -21.99 -8.75 2.15
CA VAL A 7 -21.75 -8.24 0.81
C VAL A 7 -22.83 -7.21 0.49
N VAL A 8 -22.47 -6.09 -0.11
CA VAL A 8 -23.46 -5.10 -0.57
C VAL A 8 -23.28 -4.87 -2.05
N ILE A 9 -24.36 -4.99 -2.82
CA ILE A 9 -24.42 -4.71 -4.24
C ILE A 9 -25.13 -3.38 -4.51
N TYR A 10 -24.71 -2.67 -5.54
CA TYR A 10 -25.19 -1.33 -5.87
C TYR A 10 -25.50 -1.20 -7.36
N ASP A 11 -26.55 -0.44 -7.69
CA ASP A 11 -26.89 -0.09 -9.07
C ASP A 11 -26.12 1.13 -9.62
N GLY A 12 -25.36 1.82 -8.77
CA GLY A 12 -24.48 2.90 -9.13
C GLY A 12 -23.01 2.54 -8.93
N ALA A 13 -22.13 3.21 -9.69
CA ALA A 13 -20.70 3.18 -9.44
C ALA A 13 -20.34 3.88 -8.11
N ASN A 14 -19.16 3.59 -7.58
CA ASN A 14 -18.60 4.08 -6.33
C ASN A 14 -19.49 3.84 -5.11
N TYR A 15 -20.19 2.70 -5.08
CA TYR A 15 -21.07 2.28 -3.98
C TYR A 15 -22.25 3.25 -3.75
N GLN A 16 -22.80 3.81 -4.83
CA GLN A 16 -23.92 4.75 -4.81
C GLN A 16 -25.19 4.12 -5.38
N GLY A 17 -26.32 4.82 -5.22
CA GLY A 17 -27.61 4.38 -5.77
C GLY A 17 -28.37 3.40 -4.87
N ASN A 18 -29.32 2.66 -5.46
CA ASN A 18 -30.03 1.60 -4.76
C ASN A 18 -29.07 0.46 -4.45
N ASN A 19 -29.29 -0.18 -3.32
CA ASN A 19 -28.40 -1.22 -2.84
C ASN A 19 -29.15 -2.34 -2.14
N LYS A 20 -28.49 -3.49 -2.06
CA LYS A 20 -28.97 -4.67 -1.34
C LYS A 20 -27.83 -5.32 -0.59
N GLU A 21 -28.07 -5.60 0.68
CA GLU A 21 -27.21 -6.46 1.49
C GLU A 21 -27.52 -7.93 1.20
N LEU A 22 -26.48 -8.70 0.90
CA LEU A 22 -26.52 -10.12 0.62
C LEU A 22 -25.71 -10.88 1.68
N GLY A 23 -26.34 -11.89 2.27
CA GLY A 23 -25.69 -12.86 3.13
C GLY A 23 -25.03 -13.97 2.32
N GLU A 24 -24.53 -15.00 2.99
CA GLU A 24 -24.12 -16.24 2.33
C GLU A 24 -25.33 -16.91 1.68
N GLY A 25 -25.24 -17.26 0.40
CA GLY A 25 -26.35 -17.82 -0.34
C GLY A 25 -26.27 -17.65 -1.85
N GLU A 26 -27.32 -18.12 -2.51
CA GLU A 26 -27.53 -18.08 -3.94
C GLU A 26 -28.72 -17.14 -4.22
N TYR A 27 -28.53 -16.17 -5.11
CA TYR A 27 -29.50 -15.11 -5.39
C TYR A 27 -29.77 -15.02 -6.89
N ASN A 28 -31.01 -15.27 -7.29
CA ASN A 28 -31.50 -15.02 -8.64
C ASN A 28 -32.05 -13.59 -8.79
N ILE A 29 -32.41 -13.22 -10.02
CA ILE A 29 -32.89 -11.90 -10.45
C ILE A 29 -33.85 -11.21 -9.46
N TYR A 30 -34.85 -11.92 -8.94
CA TYR A 30 -35.87 -11.36 -8.04
C TYR A 30 -35.36 -11.10 -6.62
N GLU A 31 -34.23 -11.69 -6.24
CA GLU A 31 -33.66 -11.64 -4.90
C GLU A 31 -32.56 -10.58 -4.79
N LEU A 32 -32.06 -10.06 -5.93
CA LEU A 32 -31.00 -9.06 -5.99
C LEU A 32 -31.43 -7.69 -5.44
N GLY A 33 -32.71 -7.34 -5.49
CA GLY A 33 -33.26 -6.10 -4.92
C GLY A 33 -32.84 -4.79 -5.61
N ILE A 34 -31.84 -4.81 -6.48
CA ILE A 34 -31.38 -3.64 -7.29
C ILE A 34 -31.92 -3.67 -8.73
N GLY A 35 -32.60 -4.74 -9.13
CA GLY A 35 -33.05 -4.97 -10.50
C GLY A 35 -32.08 -5.81 -11.34
N ASP A 36 -32.59 -6.35 -12.45
CA ASP A 36 -31.81 -7.14 -13.40
C ASP A 36 -30.88 -6.27 -14.23
N ASN A 37 -29.67 -6.74 -14.52
CA ASN A 37 -28.75 -6.02 -15.37
C ASN A 37 -28.50 -4.58 -14.89
N GLN A 38 -28.53 -4.36 -13.57
CA GLN A 38 -28.30 -3.05 -12.94
C GLN A 38 -27.02 -3.01 -12.10
N LEU A 39 -26.36 -4.15 -11.84
CA LEU A 39 -25.18 -4.16 -10.95
C LEU A 39 -24.04 -3.31 -11.53
N SER A 40 -23.59 -2.30 -10.78
CA SER A 40 -22.49 -1.42 -11.18
C SER A 40 -21.32 -1.37 -10.19
N SER A 41 -21.55 -1.65 -8.92
CA SER A 41 -20.47 -1.80 -7.93
C SER A 41 -20.84 -2.75 -6.80
N LEU A 42 -19.84 -3.27 -6.08
CA LEU A 42 -20.07 -4.15 -4.94
C LEU A 42 -19.00 -4.03 -3.86
N THR A 43 -19.40 -4.16 -2.60
CA THR A 43 -18.48 -4.35 -1.47
C THR A 43 -18.41 -5.82 -1.10
N VAL A 44 -17.20 -6.33 -0.93
CA VAL A 44 -16.90 -7.70 -0.54
C VAL A 44 -16.05 -7.67 0.72
N PRO A 45 -16.65 -7.86 1.90
CA PRO A 45 -15.90 -7.96 3.14
C PRO A 45 -14.89 -9.11 3.10
N ALA A 46 -13.83 -9.01 3.89
CA ALA A 46 -12.85 -10.07 4.02
C ALA A 46 -13.51 -11.39 4.46
N GLY A 47 -13.15 -12.49 3.80
CA GLY A 47 -13.71 -13.81 4.07
C GLY A 47 -14.94 -14.18 3.23
N PHE A 48 -15.33 -13.34 2.26
CA PHE A 48 -16.35 -13.67 1.26
C PHE A 48 -15.77 -13.63 -0.15
N LYS A 49 -16.33 -14.46 -1.03
CA LYS A 49 -16.24 -14.29 -2.47
C LYS A 49 -17.65 -14.13 -3.04
N VAL A 50 -17.76 -13.27 -4.03
CA VAL A 50 -18.99 -13.03 -4.77
C VAL A 50 -18.78 -13.48 -6.19
N ILE A 51 -19.61 -14.38 -6.68
CA ILE A 51 -19.58 -14.85 -8.07
C ILE A 51 -20.79 -14.24 -8.76
N VAL A 52 -20.53 -13.37 -9.73
CA VAL A 52 -21.56 -12.71 -10.54
C VAL A 52 -21.68 -13.44 -11.86
N TYR A 53 -22.92 -13.70 -12.29
CA TYR A 53 -23.25 -14.43 -13.51
C TYR A 53 -24.10 -13.56 -14.44
N GLU A 54 -23.86 -13.73 -15.75
CA GLU A 54 -24.55 -12.98 -16.79
C GLU A 54 -26.02 -13.41 -16.96
N TYR A 55 -26.34 -14.65 -16.64
CA TYR A 55 -27.70 -15.19 -16.78
C TYR A 55 -28.24 -15.68 -15.43
N GLU A 56 -29.56 -15.88 -15.39
CA GLU A 56 -30.25 -16.55 -14.28
C GLU A 56 -29.75 -17.99 -14.08
N ASP A 57 -30.04 -18.55 -12.90
CA ASP A 57 -29.65 -19.90 -12.49
C ASP A 57 -28.14 -20.16 -12.53
N PHE A 58 -27.33 -19.10 -12.32
CA PHE A 58 -25.88 -19.17 -12.22
C PHE A 58 -25.21 -19.68 -13.51
N ARG A 59 -25.71 -19.20 -14.65
CA ARG A 59 -25.26 -19.60 -15.99
C ARG A 59 -24.55 -18.48 -16.73
N GLY A 60 -23.98 -18.86 -17.87
CA GLY A 60 -23.27 -17.95 -18.76
C GLY A 60 -21.90 -17.57 -18.22
N ARG A 61 -21.41 -16.43 -18.69
CA ARG A 61 -20.13 -15.86 -18.25
C ARG A 61 -20.24 -15.50 -16.78
N SER A 62 -19.17 -15.74 -16.04
CA SER A 62 -19.10 -15.37 -14.62
C SER A 62 -17.79 -14.71 -14.24
N LYS A 63 -17.82 -13.96 -13.14
CA LYS A 63 -16.64 -13.37 -12.52
C LYS A 63 -16.72 -13.50 -11.01
N THR A 64 -15.61 -13.94 -10.41
CA THR A 64 -15.45 -13.99 -8.96
C THR A 64 -14.73 -12.74 -8.46
N PHE A 65 -15.26 -12.15 -7.40
CA PHE A 65 -14.74 -10.98 -6.69
C PHE A 65 -14.46 -11.36 -5.23
N THR A 66 -13.30 -10.97 -4.72
CA THR A 66 -12.87 -11.25 -3.33
C THR A 66 -12.51 -9.96 -2.57
N SER A 67 -12.80 -8.81 -3.16
CA SER A 67 -12.54 -7.48 -2.61
C SER A 67 -13.54 -6.49 -3.20
N ASN A 68 -13.67 -5.32 -2.58
CA ASN A 68 -14.56 -4.27 -3.06
C ASN A 68 -14.21 -3.85 -4.50
N VAL A 69 -15.25 -3.62 -5.30
CA VAL A 69 -15.15 -3.14 -6.67
C VAL A 69 -15.99 -1.87 -6.79
N PRO A 70 -15.36 -0.68 -6.87
CA PRO A 70 -16.09 0.57 -6.97
C PRO A 70 -16.72 0.79 -8.34
N ASP A 71 -16.23 0.14 -9.40
CA ASP A 71 -16.78 0.30 -10.74
C ASP A 71 -16.58 -1.00 -11.52
N LEU A 72 -17.67 -1.61 -11.99
CA LEU A 72 -17.61 -2.82 -12.81
C LEU A 72 -17.25 -2.54 -14.27
N ASN A 73 -17.36 -1.30 -14.75
CA ASN A 73 -16.98 -0.95 -16.13
C ASN A 73 -15.50 -1.24 -16.41
N VAL A 74 -14.64 -1.06 -15.41
CA VAL A 74 -13.20 -1.31 -15.52
C VAL A 74 -12.83 -2.79 -15.44
N ILE A 75 -13.77 -3.68 -15.08
CA ILE A 75 -13.52 -5.12 -14.97
C ILE A 75 -13.99 -5.82 -16.23
N GLN A 76 -13.03 -6.24 -17.06
CA GLN A 76 -13.31 -6.99 -18.28
C GLN A 76 -13.10 -8.50 -18.10
N VAL A 77 -14.04 -9.28 -18.63
CA VAL A 77 -13.95 -10.72 -18.81
C VAL A 77 -14.28 -11.00 -20.25
N GLU A 78 -13.32 -11.61 -20.98
CA GLU A 78 -13.44 -11.88 -22.42
C GLU A 78 -13.75 -10.61 -23.25
N GLY A 79 -13.17 -9.47 -22.83
CA GLY A 79 -13.36 -8.18 -23.50
C GLY A 79 -14.71 -7.50 -23.23
N LYS A 80 -15.54 -8.05 -22.35
CA LYS A 80 -16.83 -7.47 -21.94
C LYS A 80 -16.86 -7.14 -20.45
N SER A 81 -17.53 -6.05 -20.09
CA SER A 81 -17.75 -5.70 -18.68
C SER A 81 -18.86 -6.54 -18.04
N PHE A 82 -18.90 -6.54 -16.71
CA PHE A 82 -20.05 -7.03 -15.91
C PHE A 82 -20.94 -5.89 -15.41
N ASP A 83 -20.61 -4.63 -15.70
CA ASP A 83 -21.49 -3.51 -15.44
C ASP A 83 -22.80 -3.72 -16.20
N ASN A 84 -23.92 -3.57 -15.49
CA ASN A 84 -25.25 -3.72 -16.04
C ASN A 84 -25.51 -5.05 -16.78
N ASN A 85 -24.80 -6.12 -16.39
CA ASN A 85 -24.89 -7.43 -17.06
C ASN A 85 -25.04 -8.58 -16.05
N ALA A 86 -25.48 -8.32 -14.82
CA ALA A 86 -25.62 -9.34 -13.78
C ALA A 86 -27.09 -9.74 -13.60
N SER A 87 -27.37 -11.04 -13.69
CA SER A 87 -28.72 -11.61 -13.48
C SER A 87 -28.78 -12.63 -12.35
N SER A 88 -27.66 -13.20 -11.91
CA SER A 88 -27.60 -14.01 -10.68
C SER A 88 -26.25 -13.88 -9.96
N ILE A 89 -26.27 -14.06 -8.64
CA ILE A 89 -25.12 -13.85 -7.76
C ILE A 89 -25.03 -14.99 -6.73
N LYS A 90 -23.84 -15.55 -6.56
CA LYS A 90 -23.52 -16.42 -5.41
C LYS A 90 -22.62 -15.67 -4.44
N VAL A 91 -22.95 -15.73 -3.16
CA VAL A 91 -22.11 -15.24 -2.07
C VAL A 91 -21.67 -16.43 -1.25
N GLU A 92 -20.37 -16.70 -1.27
CA GLU A 92 -19.79 -17.83 -0.55
C GLU A 92 -18.77 -17.33 0.47
N LYS A 93 -18.78 -17.94 1.67
CA LYS A 93 -17.73 -17.70 2.65
C LYS A 93 -16.47 -18.41 2.20
N ILE A 94 -15.37 -17.67 2.06
CA ILE A 94 -14.08 -18.29 1.75
C ILE A 94 -13.50 -18.84 3.04
N ALA A 95 -13.80 -20.12 3.30
CA ALA A 95 -13.32 -20.80 4.51
C ALA A 95 -11.80 -21.06 4.50
N ASN A 96 -11.10 -20.90 3.36
CA ASN A 96 -9.65 -21.03 3.25
C ASN A 96 -9.15 -20.50 1.90
N ILE A 97 -8.41 -19.40 1.88
CA ILE A 97 -7.59 -19.02 0.71
C ILE A 97 -6.15 -19.48 1.01
N PRO A 98 -5.62 -20.51 0.33
CA PRO A 98 -4.23 -20.92 0.51
C PRO A 98 -3.27 -19.74 0.27
N GLY A 99 -2.41 -19.45 1.25
CA GLY A 99 -1.46 -18.34 1.19
C GLY A 99 -2.04 -16.96 1.52
N GLN A 100 -3.32 -16.84 1.91
CA GLN A 100 -3.88 -15.58 2.37
C GLN A 100 -3.27 -15.15 3.71
N ILE A 101 -2.79 -13.91 3.74
CA ILE A 101 -2.39 -13.23 4.97
C ILE A 101 -3.59 -12.45 5.46
N ILE A 102 -4.21 -12.91 6.55
CA ILE A 102 -5.26 -12.18 7.24
C ILE A 102 -4.59 -11.23 8.22
N ILE A 103 -4.52 -9.95 7.85
CA ILE A 103 -4.00 -8.91 8.74
C ILE A 103 -5.06 -8.70 9.83
N THR A 104 -4.73 -9.06 11.06
CA THR A 104 -5.56 -8.69 12.23
C THR A 104 -5.65 -7.17 12.32
N LYS A 105 -6.79 -6.62 12.76
CA LYS A 105 -6.88 -5.19 13.13
C LYS A 105 -5.87 -4.92 14.25
N ALA A 106 -4.67 -4.51 13.85
CA ALA A 106 -3.58 -4.13 14.73
C ALA A 106 -3.30 -2.66 14.51
N GLU A 107 -2.88 -2.00 15.58
CA GLU A 107 -2.37 -0.64 15.49
C GLU A 107 -1.20 -0.58 14.49
N PRO A 108 -1.00 0.56 13.80
CA PRO A 108 0.17 0.75 12.94
C PRO A 108 1.45 0.38 13.67
N LEU A 109 2.31 -0.40 13.01
CA LEU A 109 3.59 -0.81 13.60
C LEU A 109 4.51 0.41 13.75
N GLU A 110 4.86 0.75 14.99
CA GLU A 110 5.86 1.78 15.26
C GLU A 110 7.25 1.28 14.85
N LEU A 111 7.88 2.00 13.92
CA LEU A 111 9.22 1.68 13.46
C LEU A 111 10.27 2.34 14.34
N ASN A 112 11.35 1.61 14.64
CA ASN A 112 12.48 2.11 15.41
C ASN A 112 12.04 2.75 16.75
N ALA A 113 11.08 2.12 17.44
CA ALA A 113 10.52 2.62 18.69
C ALA A 113 11.60 2.96 19.73
N GLY A 114 11.39 4.05 20.47
CA GLY A 114 12.28 4.50 21.56
C GLY A 114 13.64 5.05 21.11
N ARG A 115 13.87 5.30 19.81
CA ARG A 115 15.12 5.88 19.31
C ARG A 115 15.06 7.40 19.31
N LYS A 116 16.15 8.04 19.72
CA LYS A 116 16.28 9.51 19.65
C LYS A 116 16.31 9.97 18.20
N ILE A 117 15.30 10.71 17.79
CA ILE A 117 15.18 11.30 16.46
C ILE A 117 15.99 12.61 16.40
N THR A 118 16.74 12.79 15.32
CA THR A 118 17.38 14.06 14.95
C THR A 118 16.82 14.49 13.61
N LYS A 119 16.13 15.64 13.57
CA LYS A 119 15.62 16.22 12.33
C LYS A 119 16.68 17.12 11.71
N ILE A 120 17.01 16.89 10.45
CA ILE A 120 17.96 17.72 9.71
C ILE A 120 17.39 18.11 8.36
N ARG A 121 17.71 19.33 7.93
CA ARG A 121 17.39 19.82 6.58
C ARG A 121 18.51 19.40 5.62
N VAL A 122 18.12 18.78 4.52
CA VAL A 122 19.04 18.25 3.50
C VAL A 122 18.63 18.79 2.14
N SER A 123 19.60 19.38 1.43
CA SER A 123 19.38 19.97 0.11
C SER A 123 20.27 19.29 -0.91
N ASN A 124 19.71 18.89 -2.06
CA ASN A 124 20.52 18.41 -3.17
C ASN A 124 20.92 19.58 -4.07
N GLN A 125 22.17 20.01 -3.94
CA GLN A 125 22.74 21.09 -4.73
C GLN A 125 23.39 20.59 -6.04
N GLY A 126 23.33 19.28 -6.29
CA GLY A 126 23.87 18.65 -7.49
C GLY A 126 22.94 18.73 -8.70
N ASP A 127 23.46 18.28 -9.83
CA ASP A 127 22.77 18.20 -11.13
C ASP A 127 22.08 16.85 -11.36
N ARG A 128 22.24 15.91 -10.42
CA ARG A 128 21.75 14.53 -10.53
C ARG A 128 20.95 14.13 -9.30
N PRO A 129 19.94 13.27 -9.46
CA PRO A 129 19.19 12.75 -8.33
C PRO A 129 20.06 11.87 -7.44
N ILE A 130 19.86 11.96 -6.13
CA ILE A 130 20.55 11.14 -5.12
C ILE A 130 19.51 10.39 -4.30
N GLN A 131 19.71 9.09 -4.12
CA GLN A 131 18.86 8.23 -3.32
C GLN A 131 19.66 7.60 -2.18
N VAL A 132 19.18 7.73 -0.95
CA VAL A 132 19.87 7.28 0.25
C VAL A 132 19.04 6.21 0.95
N GLY A 133 19.62 5.04 1.16
CA GLY A 133 18.95 3.89 1.78
C GLY A 133 18.84 3.98 3.30
N SER A 134 17.89 3.24 3.86
CA SER A 134 17.55 3.16 5.29
C SER A 134 18.71 2.88 6.25
N HIS A 135 19.74 2.14 5.80
CA HIS A 135 20.88 1.69 6.63
C HIS A 135 22.23 2.26 6.17
N PHE A 136 22.21 3.25 5.28
CA PHE A 136 23.43 3.95 4.90
C PHE A 136 23.87 4.91 6.02
N HIS A 137 25.17 5.02 6.28
CA HIS A 137 25.68 5.98 7.23
C HIS A 137 25.52 7.40 6.69
N PHE A 138 24.54 8.15 7.21
CA PHE A 138 24.07 9.38 6.57
C PHE A 138 25.17 10.45 6.48
N PHE A 139 26.08 10.46 7.46
CA PHE A 139 27.32 11.27 7.46
C PHE A 139 28.20 11.09 6.21
N GLU A 140 28.15 9.92 5.57
CA GLU A 140 29.02 9.56 4.43
C GLU A 140 28.30 9.68 3.08
N VAL A 141 27.08 10.23 3.07
CA VAL A 141 26.33 10.42 1.82
C VAL A 141 27.05 11.42 0.93
N ASN A 142 26.99 11.17 -0.39
CA ASN A 142 27.59 11.97 -1.43
C ASN A 142 27.42 13.49 -1.21
N ASN A 143 28.52 14.20 -0.89
CA ASN A 143 28.61 15.66 -0.82
C ASN A 143 28.90 16.32 -2.18
N GLY A 144 29.15 15.53 -3.21
CA GLY A 144 29.74 16.01 -4.46
C GLY A 144 31.17 15.49 -4.66
N TYR A 145 31.73 15.75 -5.85
CA TYR A 145 33.10 15.42 -6.18
C TYR A 145 33.71 16.56 -7.00
N GLN A 146 34.84 17.10 -6.54
CA GLN A 146 35.50 18.27 -7.11
C GLN A 146 34.52 19.45 -7.24
N GLU A 147 34.28 19.94 -8.46
CA GLU A 147 33.38 21.07 -8.73
C GLU A 147 31.90 20.69 -8.68
N LYS A 148 31.56 19.40 -8.70
CA LYS A 148 30.17 18.93 -8.66
C LYS A 148 29.68 18.87 -7.23
N LYS A 149 28.59 19.57 -6.92
CA LYS A 149 27.90 19.50 -5.62
C LYS A 149 27.03 18.24 -5.50
N GLY A 150 26.71 17.86 -4.26
CA GLY A 150 25.80 16.77 -3.93
C GLY A 150 24.84 17.20 -2.82
N LEU A 151 24.65 16.35 -1.81
CA LEU A 151 23.82 16.69 -0.66
C LEU A 151 24.55 17.62 0.32
N GLU A 152 23.90 18.74 0.63
CA GLU A 152 24.30 19.74 1.61
C GLU A 152 23.41 19.65 2.85
N PHE A 153 24.04 19.48 4.01
CA PHE A 153 23.43 19.38 5.34
C PHE A 153 24.52 19.45 6.42
N ASP A 154 24.10 19.63 7.68
CA ASP A 154 24.99 19.53 8.83
C ASP A 154 25.43 18.07 9.06
N ARG A 155 26.69 17.78 8.72
CA ARG A 155 27.25 16.44 8.82
C ARG A 155 27.50 16.01 10.25
N GLU A 156 27.89 16.91 11.14
CA GLU A 156 28.13 16.55 12.54
C GLU A 156 26.85 16.01 13.18
N GLN A 157 25.70 16.61 12.84
CA GLN A 157 24.40 16.11 13.28
C GLN A 157 24.03 14.73 12.70
N ALA A 158 24.64 14.31 11.59
CA ALA A 158 24.40 13.02 10.95
C ALA A 158 25.39 11.91 11.36
N TYR A 159 26.45 12.26 12.11
CA TYR A 159 27.48 11.31 12.52
C TYR A 159 26.92 10.16 13.36
N GLY A 160 27.20 8.94 12.94
CA GLY A 160 26.75 7.71 13.59
C GLY A 160 25.25 7.45 13.44
N LYS A 161 24.58 8.05 12.46
CA LYS A 161 23.12 7.93 12.27
C LYS A 161 22.75 7.42 10.88
N ARG A 162 21.52 6.92 10.77
CA ARG A 162 20.85 6.45 9.55
C ARG A 162 19.43 6.98 9.46
N LEU A 163 18.80 6.90 8.29
CA LEU A 163 17.43 7.35 8.07
C LEU A 163 16.43 6.57 8.94
N ASN A 164 15.49 7.28 9.55
CA ASN A 164 14.36 6.73 10.30
C ASN A 164 13.21 6.33 9.35
N ILE A 165 13.47 5.37 8.48
CA ILE A 165 12.51 4.87 7.48
C ILE A 165 12.44 3.33 7.52
N PRO A 166 11.43 2.69 6.89
CA PRO A 166 11.35 1.23 6.85
C PRO A 166 12.62 0.60 6.26
N ALA A 167 13.04 -0.54 6.80
CA ALA A 167 14.21 -1.26 6.31
C ALA A 167 14.07 -1.62 4.82
N GLY A 168 15.16 -1.51 4.06
CA GLY A 168 15.16 -1.75 2.61
C GLY A 168 14.63 -0.59 1.75
N THR A 169 14.03 0.44 2.35
CA THR A 169 13.57 1.64 1.62
C THR A 169 14.64 2.74 1.54
N ALA A 170 14.34 3.81 0.81
CA ALA A 170 15.24 4.94 0.59
C ALA A 170 14.48 6.26 0.44
N ILE A 171 15.15 7.38 0.75
CA ILE A 171 14.68 8.73 0.42
C ILE A 171 15.41 9.20 -0.84
N ARG A 172 14.64 9.73 -1.80
CA ARG A 172 15.13 10.31 -3.05
C ARG A 172 15.10 11.84 -2.98
N PHE A 173 16.18 12.45 -3.44
CA PHE A 173 16.36 13.89 -3.57
C PHE A 173 16.58 14.23 -5.05
N GLU A 174 15.67 14.97 -5.66
CA GLU A 174 15.86 15.49 -7.02
C GLU A 174 16.87 16.67 -7.02
N PRO A 175 17.48 17.03 -8.16
CA PRO A 175 18.29 18.25 -8.25
C PRO A 175 17.53 19.50 -7.76
N GLY A 176 18.13 20.28 -6.86
CA GLY A 176 17.52 21.47 -6.23
C GLY A 176 16.52 21.17 -5.10
N ASP A 177 16.18 19.90 -4.86
CA ASP A 177 15.21 19.48 -3.85
C ASP A 177 15.77 19.72 -2.43
N THR A 178 14.89 20.09 -1.51
CA THR A 178 15.24 20.30 -0.10
C THR A 178 14.18 19.69 0.80
N LYS A 179 14.60 18.76 1.67
CA LYS A 179 13.71 18.03 2.57
C LYS A 179 14.22 18.06 4.00
N GLU A 180 13.30 18.05 4.95
CA GLU A 180 13.62 17.65 6.32
C GLU A 180 13.56 16.12 6.40
N VAL A 181 14.62 15.51 6.93
CA VAL A 181 14.69 14.07 7.17
C VAL A 181 14.93 13.77 8.63
N GLU A 182 14.45 12.61 9.06
CA GLU A 182 14.66 12.10 10.40
C GLU A 182 15.79 11.08 10.42
N LEU A 183 16.75 11.30 11.30
CA LEU A 183 17.87 10.41 11.56
C LEU A 183 17.77 9.79 12.94
N ILE A 184 18.16 8.52 13.03
CA ILE A 184 18.28 7.77 14.29
C ILE A 184 19.69 7.19 14.40
N PRO A 185 20.24 7.05 15.62
CA PRO A 185 21.56 6.46 15.82
C PRO A 185 21.61 5.01 15.33
N PHE A 186 22.76 4.60 14.80
CA PHE A 186 23.06 3.18 14.69
C PHE A 186 23.03 2.53 16.08
N VAL A 187 22.64 1.27 16.11
CA VAL A 187 22.53 0.44 17.32
C VAL A 187 23.37 -0.82 17.12
N GLY A 188 23.36 -1.73 18.11
CA GLY A 188 24.28 -2.87 18.13
C GLY A 188 25.68 -2.43 18.54
N LYS A 189 26.73 -2.98 17.91
CA LYS A 189 28.13 -2.66 18.24
C LYS A 189 28.56 -1.24 17.85
N ARG A 190 27.76 -0.54 17.02
CA ARG A 190 28.05 0.81 16.52
C ARG A 190 29.45 0.91 15.90
N GLU A 191 29.78 -0.06 15.06
CA GLU A 191 31.01 -0.09 14.27
C GLU A 191 30.67 0.22 12.81
N ILE A 192 31.38 1.19 12.22
CA ILE A 192 31.12 1.66 10.87
C ILE A 192 32.35 1.40 10.01
N TYR A 193 32.20 0.54 9.00
CA TYR A 193 33.23 0.20 8.03
C TYR A 193 32.67 0.25 6.60
N GLY A 194 33.50 0.66 5.63
CA GLY A 194 33.10 0.79 4.24
C GLY A 194 32.52 2.16 3.91
N PHE A 195 31.35 2.20 3.26
CA PHE A 195 30.69 3.43 2.78
C PHE A 195 31.62 4.33 1.94
N ASN A 196 31.92 5.54 2.40
CA ASN A 196 32.88 6.45 1.77
C ASN A 196 34.25 6.44 2.50
N GLY A 197 34.44 5.50 3.43
CA GLY A 197 35.67 5.29 4.16
C GLY A 197 36.01 6.37 5.19
N LEU A 198 35.05 7.25 5.55
CA LEU A 198 35.33 8.41 6.40
C LEU A 198 35.44 8.06 7.89
N VAL A 199 34.86 6.92 8.31
CA VAL A 199 34.87 6.48 9.71
C VAL A 199 35.75 5.26 9.92
N ASN A 200 35.44 4.12 9.29
CA ASN A 200 36.22 2.87 9.35
C ASN A 200 36.69 2.46 10.76
N LYS A 201 35.83 2.62 11.77
CA LYS A 201 36.14 2.33 13.17
C LYS A 201 34.87 2.20 14.02
N PRO A 202 34.98 1.67 15.27
CA PRO A 202 33.94 1.81 16.28
C PRO A 202 33.67 3.28 16.63
N LEU A 203 32.39 3.65 16.79
CA LEU A 203 31.99 5.02 17.12
C LEU A 203 32.21 5.42 18.58
N GLY A 204 32.56 4.46 19.44
CA GLY A 204 32.49 4.63 20.90
C GLY A 204 31.05 4.56 21.41
N ASN A 205 30.90 4.42 22.73
CA ASN A 205 29.60 4.38 23.40
C ASN A 205 28.98 5.78 23.47
#